data_AF-A0A9P1G2G6-F1
#
_entry.id   AF-A0A9P1G2G6-F1
#
_cell.length_a   1.000
_cell.length_b   1.000
_cell.length_c   1.000
_cell.angle_alpha   90.00
_cell.angle_beta   90.00
_cell.angle_gamma   90.00
#
_symmetry.space_group_name_H-M   'P 1'
#
loop_
_entity.id
_entity.type
_entity.pdbx_description
1 polymer ?
#
loop_
_entity_poly.entity_id
_entity_poly.type
_entity_poly.pdbx_seq_one_letter_code
_entity_poly.pdbx_strand_id
1 'polypeptide(L)'
;MLRGFKRVGELESNEDRFEFLATLAKASMNLEKFRQALAVVNDMTEPEDKDDLRGLNLMRTQVYCHNGDLQKGLKAFNACIEGSSFQDAVKAWAACSRGLKQVNGWGVTKNTILKLAETEEEKKQLESIDKLCEFKDDVHKLQTTKTISDLRLWLLTGFLVFLLVVLISILYWFEQRNLARMEWRK
;
A
#
# COMPACT_ATOMS: atom_id res chain seq x y z
N MET A 1 0.73 -6.21 -13.86
CA MET A 1 1.75 -5.20 -14.23
C MET A 1 3.17 -5.79 -14.08
N LEU A 2 3.38 -7.06 -14.51
CA LEU A 2 4.65 -7.80 -14.39
C LEU A 2 5.41 -7.94 -15.72
N ARG A 3 4.78 -7.62 -16.86
CA ARG A 3 5.41 -7.79 -18.18
C ARG A 3 6.41 -6.68 -18.54
N GLY A 4 6.18 -5.45 -18.08
CA GLY A 4 7.03 -4.30 -18.44
C GLY A 4 8.36 -4.23 -17.68
N PHE A 5 8.39 -4.68 -16.42
CA PHE A 5 9.58 -4.53 -15.57
C PHE A 5 10.80 -5.28 -16.12
N LYS A 6 10.59 -6.45 -16.75
CA LYS A 6 11.68 -7.26 -17.32
C LYS A 6 12.46 -6.57 -18.45
N ARG A 7 11.87 -5.54 -19.07
CA ARG A 7 12.51 -4.77 -20.14
C ARG A 7 13.42 -3.66 -19.61
N VAL A 8 13.51 -3.46 -18.29
CA VAL A 8 14.45 -2.51 -17.67
C VAL A 8 15.89 -2.80 -18.04
N GLY A 9 16.23 -4.08 -18.27
CA GLY A 9 17.57 -4.45 -18.73
C GLY A 9 17.94 -3.88 -20.11
N GLU A 10 16.96 -3.40 -20.89
CA GLU A 10 17.19 -2.75 -22.19
C GLU A 10 17.74 -1.32 -22.05
N LEU A 11 17.59 -0.66 -20.89
CA LEU A 11 18.20 0.65 -20.62
C LEU A 11 19.71 0.46 -20.42
N GLU A 12 20.58 1.29 -21.01
CA GLU A 12 22.04 1.12 -20.88
C GLU A 12 22.57 1.70 -19.56
N SER A 13 22.06 2.85 -19.14
CA SER A 13 22.48 3.55 -17.91
C SER A 13 21.91 2.89 -16.65
N ASN A 14 22.77 2.65 -15.65
CA ASN A 14 22.33 2.16 -14.34
C ASN A 14 21.48 3.19 -13.59
N GLU A 15 21.73 4.48 -13.80
CA GLU A 15 20.96 5.58 -13.20
C GLU A 15 19.51 5.58 -13.74
N ASP A 16 19.35 5.50 -15.06
CA ASP A 16 18.02 5.43 -15.69
C ASP A 16 17.23 4.20 -15.24
N ARG A 17 17.92 3.04 -15.10
CA ARG A 17 17.33 1.82 -14.57
C ARG A 17 16.85 2.02 -13.13
N PHE A 18 17.69 2.62 -12.29
CA PHE A 18 17.36 2.88 -10.89
C PHE A 18 16.16 3.82 -10.78
N GLU A 19 16.15 4.95 -11.49
CA GLU A 19 15.06 5.93 -11.45
C GLU A 19 13.74 5.33 -11.94
N PHE A 20 13.78 4.55 -13.03
CA PHE A 20 12.62 3.85 -13.54
C PHE A 20 12.06 2.85 -12.52
N LEU A 21 12.92 2.00 -11.94
CA LEU A 21 12.51 1.01 -10.95
C LEU A 21 11.99 1.68 -9.67
N ALA A 22 12.62 2.78 -9.23
CA ALA A 22 12.21 3.54 -8.05
C ALA A 22 10.81 4.12 -8.26
N THR A 23 10.57 4.69 -9.43
CA THR A 23 9.26 5.23 -9.82
C THR A 23 8.20 4.13 -9.89
N LEU A 24 8.53 2.98 -10.48
CA LEU A 24 7.62 1.83 -10.55
C LEU A 24 7.29 1.25 -9.18
N ALA A 25 8.27 1.16 -8.28
CA ALA A 25 8.08 0.71 -6.90
C ALA A 25 7.20 1.70 -6.12
N LYS A 26 7.46 3.01 -6.22
CA LYS A 26 6.61 4.07 -5.63
C LYS A 26 5.18 3.99 -6.13
N ALA A 27 4.97 3.86 -7.44
CA ALA A 27 3.64 3.69 -8.03
C ALA A 27 2.94 2.42 -7.52
N SER A 28 3.68 1.32 -7.39
CA SER A 28 3.14 0.06 -6.85
C SER A 28 2.75 0.19 -5.38
N MET A 29 3.52 0.91 -4.56
CA MET A 29 3.17 1.20 -3.15
C MET A 29 1.94 2.09 -3.04
N ASN A 30 1.83 3.14 -3.85
CA ASN A 30 0.68 4.04 -3.87
C ASN A 30 -0.63 3.30 -4.25
N LEU A 31 -0.53 2.25 -5.07
CA LEU A 31 -1.63 1.37 -5.43
C LEU A 31 -1.82 0.18 -4.46
N GLU A 32 -1.14 0.19 -3.32
CA GLU A 32 -1.15 -0.87 -2.29
C GLU A 32 -0.74 -2.27 -2.80
N LYS A 33 0.00 -2.34 -3.92
CA LYS A 33 0.53 -3.58 -4.50
C LYS A 33 1.89 -3.94 -3.90
N PHE A 34 1.95 -4.11 -2.58
CA PHE A 34 3.21 -4.26 -1.85
C PHE A 34 4.05 -5.48 -2.27
N ARG A 35 3.42 -6.59 -2.66
CA ARG A 35 4.16 -7.76 -3.21
C ARG A 35 4.85 -7.46 -4.53
N GLN A 36 4.23 -6.62 -5.37
CA GLN A 36 4.83 -6.17 -6.62
C GLN A 36 5.96 -5.19 -6.34
N ALA A 37 5.75 -4.24 -5.43
CA ALA A 37 6.81 -3.32 -5.00
C ALA A 37 8.03 -4.08 -4.44
N LEU A 38 7.81 -5.16 -3.68
CA LEU A 38 8.87 -6.03 -3.18
C LEU A 38 9.70 -6.68 -4.28
N ALA A 39 9.04 -7.22 -5.32
CA ALA A 39 9.76 -7.77 -6.46
C ALA A 39 10.61 -6.71 -7.15
N VAL A 40 10.06 -5.51 -7.38
CA VAL A 40 10.79 -4.41 -8.02
C VAL A 40 11.99 -3.97 -7.17
N VAL A 41 11.81 -3.75 -5.87
CA VAL A 41 12.87 -3.30 -4.95
C VAL A 41 14.01 -4.32 -4.82
N ASN A 42 13.71 -5.61 -4.85
CA ASN A 42 14.75 -6.66 -4.80
C ASN A 42 15.58 -6.73 -6.10
N ASP A 43 15.04 -6.26 -7.23
CA ASP A 43 15.74 -6.22 -8.52
C ASP A 43 16.52 -4.89 -8.73
N MET A 44 16.39 -3.92 -7.81
CA MET A 44 17.13 -2.66 -7.88
C MET A 44 18.60 -2.86 -7.48
N THR A 45 19.50 -2.35 -8.30
CA THR A 45 20.93 -2.21 -7.95
C THR A 45 21.10 -1.07 -6.94
N GLU A 46 22.05 -1.23 -6.02
CA GLU A 46 22.35 -0.17 -5.04
C GLU A 46 23.04 1.00 -5.74
N PRO A 47 22.51 2.22 -5.62
CA PRO A 47 23.12 3.40 -6.21
C PRO A 47 24.41 3.77 -5.45
N GLU A 48 25.36 4.38 -6.15
CA GLU A 48 26.61 4.89 -5.54
C GLU A 48 26.37 6.17 -4.72
N ASP A 49 25.37 6.96 -5.13
CA ASP A 49 24.99 8.17 -4.41
C ASP A 49 24.33 7.83 -3.06
N LYS A 50 24.80 8.52 -2.00
CA LYS A 50 24.36 8.24 -0.63
C LYS A 50 22.91 8.65 -0.39
N ASP A 51 22.44 9.72 -1.03
CA ASP A 51 21.07 10.19 -0.86
C ASP A 51 20.09 9.24 -1.57
N ASP A 52 20.44 8.75 -2.75
CA ASP A 52 19.67 7.72 -3.44
C ASP A 52 19.67 6.38 -2.69
N LEU A 53 20.81 5.97 -2.11
CA LEU A 53 20.90 4.77 -1.30
C LEU A 53 20.01 4.87 -0.05
N ARG A 54 19.99 6.05 0.58
CA ARG A 54 19.10 6.35 1.70
C ARG A 54 17.63 6.29 1.27
N GLY A 55 17.29 6.87 0.13
CA GLY A 55 15.96 6.79 -0.47
C GLY A 55 15.52 5.35 -0.77
N LEU A 56 16.44 4.52 -1.28
CA LEU A 56 16.20 3.10 -1.51
C LEU A 56 15.97 2.34 -0.19
N ASN A 57 16.76 2.61 0.85
CA ASN A 57 16.60 1.98 2.16
C ASN A 57 15.29 2.38 2.86
N LEU A 58 14.85 3.63 2.69
CA LEU A 58 13.52 4.07 3.13
C LEU A 58 12.41 3.27 2.42
N MET A 59 12.52 3.12 1.10
CA MET A 59 11.57 2.34 0.30
C MET A 59 11.57 0.86 0.69
N ARG A 60 12.75 0.25 0.86
CA ARG A 60 12.92 -1.12 1.36
C ARG A 60 12.22 -1.30 2.70
N THR A 61 12.37 -0.36 3.63
CA THR A 61 11.69 -0.40 4.93
C THR A 61 10.18 -0.48 4.76
N GLN A 62 9.59 0.45 4.00
CA GLN A 62 8.14 0.48 3.76
C GLN A 62 7.66 -0.84 3.14
N VAL A 63 8.36 -1.31 2.11
CA VAL A 63 7.99 -2.50 1.35
C VAL A 63 8.13 -3.78 2.19
N TYR A 64 9.23 -3.98 2.90
CA TYR A 64 9.42 -5.16 3.75
C TYR A 64 8.39 -5.20 4.88
N CYS A 65 8.14 -4.07 5.55
CA CYS A 65 7.16 -4.00 6.62
C CYS A 65 5.74 -4.27 6.11
N HIS A 66 5.32 -3.69 4.98
CA HIS A 66 3.99 -3.99 4.42
C HIS A 66 3.81 -5.44 3.97
N ASN A 67 4.90 -6.15 3.68
CA ASN A 67 4.88 -7.58 3.36
C ASN A 67 5.10 -8.49 4.59
N GLY A 68 5.20 -7.94 5.81
CA GLY A 68 5.32 -8.72 7.04
C GLY A 68 6.75 -9.11 7.44
N ASP A 69 7.77 -8.65 6.73
CA ASP A 69 9.19 -8.97 7.01
C ASP A 69 9.79 -7.91 7.95
N LEU A 70 9.56 -8.07 9.25
CA LEU A 70 10.03 -7.12 10.28
C LEU A 70 11.56 -7.00 10.29
N GLN A 71 12.29 -8.11 10.21
CA GLN A 71 13.74 -8.11 10.39
C GLN A 71 14.44 -7.37 9.25
N LYS A 72 14.06 -7.64 7.99
CA LYS A 72 14.62 -6.90 6.86
C LYS A 72 14.18 -5.44 6.84
N GLY A 73 12.94 -5.17 7.25
CA GLY A 73 12.43 -3.81 7.43
C GLY A 73 13.27 -3.00 8.42
N LEU A 74 13.55 -3.54 9.61
CA LEU A 74 14.38 -2.87 10.61
C LEU A 74 15.84 -2.71 10.16
N LYS A 75 16.41 -3.70 9.46
CA LYS A 75 17.76 -3.60 8.91
C LYS A 75 17.85 -2.45 7.90
N ALA A 76 16.90 -2.36 6.97
CA ALA A 76 16.83 -1.28 5.99
C ALA A 76 16.58 0.08 6.67
N PHE A 77 15.74 0.12 7.71
CA PHE A 77 15.45 1.35 8.45
C PHE A 77 16.70 1.89 9.14
N ASN A 78 17.45 1.03 9.84
CA ASN A 78 18.69 1.42 10.49
C ASN A 78 19.72 1.95 9.48
N ALA A 79 19.86 1.27 8.33
CA ALA A 79 20.73 1.74 7.24
C ALA A 79 20.25 3.07 6.62
N CYS A 80 18.95 3.37 6.66
CA CYS A 80 18.40 4.64 6.19
C CYS A 80 18.70 5.81 7.13
N ILE A 81 18.71 5.57 8.45
CA ILE A 81 18.91 6.63 9.45
C ILE A 81 20.37 6.79 9.89
N GLU A 82 21.23 5.84 9.54
CA GLU A 82 22.66 5.88 9.88
C GLU A 82 23.32 7.14 9.32
N GLY A 83 23.96 7.93 10.20
CA GLY A 83 24.60 9.20 9.84
C GLY A 83 23.66 10.34 9.45
N SER A 84 22.34 10.14 9.52
CA SER A 84 21.35 11.19 9.23
C SER A 84 21.12 12.10 10.43
N SER A 85 20.71 13.34 10.16
CA SER A 85 20.24 14.26 11.19
C SER A 85 18.98 13.71 11.87
N PHE A 86 18.72 14.14 13.12
CA PHE A 86 17.49 13.80 13.83
C PHE A 86 16.23 14.11 13.00
N GLN A 87 16.19 15.28 12.35
CA GLN A 87 15.05 15.70 11.53
C GLN A 87 14.80 14.76 10.35
N ASP A 88 15.85 14.30 9.68
CA ASP A 88 15.71 13.38 8.54
C ASP A 88 15.33 11.98 8.99
N ALA A 89 15.89 11.50 10.10
CA ALA A 89 15.54 10.22 10.69
C ALA A 89 14.07 10.19 11.13
N VAL A 90 13.56 11.29 11.69
CA VAL A 90 12.15 11.47 12.05
C VAL A 90 11.24 11.50 10.82
N LYS A 91 11.63 12.19 9.74
CA LYS A 91 10.87 12.18 8.47
C LYS A 91 10.79 10.77 7.88
N ALA A 92 11.91 10.05 7.87
CA ALA A 92 11.98 8.66 7.42
C ALA A 92 11.07 7.74 8.26
N TRP A 93 11.12 7.91 9.59
CA TRP A 93 10.27 7.19 10.53
C TRP A 93 8.78 7.44 10.31
N ALA A 94 8.38 8.72 10.21
CA ALA A 94 7.00 9.11 9.94
C ALA A 94 6.50 8.58 8.59
N ALA A 95 7.34 8.57 7.55
CA ALA A 95 7.03 7.99 6.25
C ALA A 95 6.83 6.46 6.30
N CYS A 96 7.47 5.76 7.23
CA CYS A 96 7.35 4.31 7.42
C CYS A 96 6.28 3.89 8.44
N SER A 97 5.58 4.85 9.07
CA SER A 97 4.69 4.61 10.21
C SER A 97 3.67 3.49 10.01
N ARG A 98 2.92 3.54 8.90
CA ARG A 98 1.88 2.55 8.58
C ARG A 98 2.47 1.14 8.49
N GLY A 99 3.56 0.97 7.74
CA GLY A 99 4.24 -0.31 7.59
C GLY A 99 4.79 -0.81 8.92
N LEU A 100 5.49 0.04 9.67
CA LEU A 100 6.08 -0.31 10.96
C LEU A 100 5.05 -0.73 12.00
N LYS A 101 3.90 -0.06 12.07
CA LYS A 101 2.79 -0.45 12.96
C LYS A 101 2.21 -1.81 12.57
N GLN A 102 2.06 -2.09 11.27
CA GLN A 102 1.57 -3.38 10.78
C GLN A 102 2.42 -4.57 11.23
N VAL A 103 3.73 -4.38 11.39
CA VAL A 103 4.67 -5.43 11.86
C VAL A 103 5.08 -5.29 13.32
N ASN A 104 4.37 -4.49 14.11
CA ASN A 104 4.71 -4.20 15.52
C ASN A 104 6.14 -3.64 15.73
N GLY A 105 6.75 -3.05 14.69
CA GLY A 105 8.07 -2.43 14.73
C GLY A 105 8.08 -0.96 15.18
N TRP A 106 6.90 -0.37 15.41
CA TRP A 106 6.75 1.05 15.76
C TRP A 106 7.50 1.44 17.04
N GLY A 107 7.33 0.68 18.13
CA GLY A 107 7.99 0.98 19.40
C GLY A 107 9.52 0.84 19.33
N VAL A 108 10.01 -0.17 18.61
CA VAL A 108 11.46 -0.41 18.43
C VAL A 108 12.11 0.74 17.67
N THR A 109 11.49 1.16 16.56
CA THR A 109 12.00 2.28 15.76
C THR A 109 11.87 3.61 16.49
N LYS A 110 10.78 3.85 17.23
CA LYS A 110 10.62 5.03 18.10
C LYS A 110 11.76 5.14 19.11
N ASN A 111 12.09 4.06 19.81
CA ASN A 111 13.21 4.03 20.76
C ASN A 111 14.56 4.29 20.08
N THR A 112 14.71 3.89 18.82
CA THR A 112 15.93 4.14 18.04
C THR A 112 16.06 5.62 17.69
N ILE A 113 14.97 6.26 17.25
CA ILE A 113 14.93 7.71 16.98
C ILE A 113 15.09 8.52 18.28
N LEU A 114 14.52 8.06 19.39
CA LEU A 114 14.66 8.72 20.69
C LEU A 114 16.12 8.77 21.17
N LYS A 115 16.93 7.75 20.83
CA LYS A 115 18.37 7.76 21.11
C LYS A 115 19.16 8.77 20.27
N LEU A 116 18.61 9.19 19.13
CA LEU A 116 19.19 10.25 18.29
C LEU A 116 18.79 11.65 18.75
N ALA A 117 17.78 11.78 19.62
CA ALA A 117 17.36 13.07 20.16
C ALA A 117 18.31 13.51 21.27
N GLU A 118 19.00 14.63 21.05
CA GLU A 118 19.94 15.21 22.02
C GLU A 118 19.22 16.18 22.96
N THR A 119 18.20 16.88 22.47
CA THR A 119 17.49 17.91 23.22
C THR A 119 16.09 17.49 23.68
N GLU A 120 15.57 18.15 24.72
CA GLU A 120 14.18 17.94 25.16
C GLU A 120 13.15 18.48 24.14
N GLU A 121 13.51 19.47 23.33
CA GLU A 121 12.65 19.92 22.23
C GLU A 121 12.48 18.85 21.15
N GLU A 122 13.56 18.16 20.79
CA GLU A 122 13.53 17.06 19.82
C GLU A 122 12.65 15.90 20.32
N LYS A 123 12.70 15.58 21.61
CA LYS A 123 11.82 14.57 22.22
C LYS A 123 10.34 14.97 22.12
N LYS A 124 10.01 16.23 22.42
CA LYS A 124 8.63 16.76 22.26
C LYS A 124 8.18 16.77 20.81
N GLN A 125 9.09 17.06 19.88
CA GLN A 125 8.81 16.99 18.45
C GLN A 125 8.48 15.55 18.02
N LEU A 126 9.25 14.57 18.51
CA LEU A 126 8.99 13.15 18.25
C LEU A 126 7.61 12.72 18.76
N GLU A 127 7.22 13.12 19.96
CA GLU A 127 5.88 12.84 20.52
C GLU A 127 4.75 13.48 19.70
N SER A 128 4.98 14.69 19.19
CA SER A 128 4.01 15.39 18.36
C SER A 128 3.80 14.68 17.02
N ILE A 129 4.88 14.17 16.44
CA ILE A 129 4.85 13.40 15.20
C ILE A 129 4.23 12.01 15.41
N ASP A 130 4.44 11.38 16.56
CA ASP A 130 3.79 10.13 16.93
C ASP A 130 2.26 10.28 16.90
N LYS A 131 1.74 11.30 17.61
CA LYS A 131 0.31 11.64 17.60
C LYS A 131 -0.22 11.96 16.20
N LEU A 132 0.56 12.67 15.39
CA LEU A 132 0.19 12.97 14.01
C LEU A 132 0.08 11.70 13.15
N CYS A 133 0.99 10.75 13.35
CA CYS A 133 0.96 9.46 12.67
C CYS A 133 -0.26 8.62 13.09
N GLU A 134 -0.61 8.61 14.38
CA GLU A 134 -1.86 7.99 14.88
C GLU A 134 -3.10 8.59 14.23
N PHE A 135 -3.20 9.93 14.21
CA PHE A 135 -4.31 10.62 13.58
C PHE A 135 -4.43 10.30 12.08
N LYS A 136 -3.30 10.29 11.36
CA LYS A 136 -3.26 9.94 9.93
C LYS A 136 -3.78 8.52 9.68
N ASP A 137 -3.41 7.56 10.53
CA ASP A 137 -3.89 6.18 10.42
C ASP A 137 -5.40 6.09 10.63
N ASP A 138 -5.95 6.84 11.58
CA ASP A 138 -7.39 6.84 11.84
C ASP A 138 -8.18 7.47 10.69
N VAL A 139 -7.68 8.56 10.10
CA VAL A 139 -8.25 9.13 8.87
C VAL A 139 -8.23 8.11 7.73
N HIS A 140 -7.13 7.38 7.56
CA HIS A 140 -7.04 6.35 6.53
C HIS A 140 -8.03 5.19 6.77
N LYS A 141 -8.17 4.73 8.01
CA LYS A 141 -9.16 3.70 8.37
C LYS A 141 -10.58 4.15 8.02
N LEU A 142 -10.93 5.40 8.34
CA LEU A 142 -12.25 5.96 8.00
C LEU A 142 -12.48 5.99 6.49
N GLN A 143 -11.48 6.38 5.70
CA GLN A 143 -11.56 6.38 4.24
C GLN A 143 -11.76 4.96 3.68
N THR A 144 -10.95 3.98 4.11
CA THR A 144 -11.09 2.60 3.65
C THR A 144 -12.43 1.96 4.05
N THR A 145 -12.95 2.29 5.24
CA THR A 145 -14.24 1.78 5.70
C THR A 145 -15.38 2.29 4.82
N LYS A 146 -15.32 3.56 4.41
CA LYS A 146 -16.29 4.18 3.49
C LYS A 146 -16.30 3.50 2.12
N THR A 147 -15.13 3.19 1.56
CA THR A 147 -15.05 2.50 0.26
C THR A 147 -15.65 1.10 0.31
N ILE A 148 -15.46 0.36 1.42
CA ILE A 148 -16.04 -0.97 1.61
C ILE A 148 -17.56 -0.90 1.76
N SER A 149 -18.09 0.09 2.49
CA SER A 149 -19.54 0.26 2.61
C SER A 149 -20.19 0.57 1.27
N ASP A 150 -19.55 1.41 0.46
CA ASP A 150 -20.06 1.77 -0.88
C ASP A 150 -20.05 0.57 -1.82
N LEU A 151 -18.99 -0.24 -1.80
CA LEU A 151 -18.92 -1.48 -2.58
C LEU A 151 -20.00 -2.48 -2.17
N ARG A 152 -20.25 -2.65 -0.87
CA ARG A 152 -21.31 -3.54 -0.36
C ARG A 152 -22.70 -3.07 -0.81
N LEU A 153 -22.96 -1.78 -0.75
CA LEU A 153 -24.22 -1.21 -1.23
C LEU A 153 -24.40 -1.47 -2.73
N TRP A 154 -23.37 -1.22 -3.53
CA TRP A 154 -23.37 -1.50 -4.97
C TRP A 154 -23.62 -2.98 -5.29
N LEU A 155 -22.99 -3.91 -4.56
CA LEU A 155 -23.20 -5.34 -4.73
C LEU A 155 -24.63 -5.76 -4.36
N LEU A 156 -25.19 -5.22 -3.27
CA LEU A 156 -26.58 -5.47 -2.87
C LEU A 156 -27.57 -4.96 -3.91
N THR A 157 -27.36 -3.73 -4.41
CA THR A 157 -28.20 -3.16 -5.48
C THR A 157 -28.11 -4.01 -6.75
N GLY A 158 -26.90 -4.41 -7.17
CA GLY A 158 -26.70 -5.27 -8.33
C GLY A 158 -27.39 -6.64 -8.18
N PHE A 159 -27.30 -7.24 -6.99
CA PHE A 159 -27.97 -8.52 -6.69
C PHE A 159 -29.50 -8.42 -6.73
N LEU A 160 -30.08 -7.35 -6.17
CA LEU A 160 -31.53 -7.10 -6.23
C LEU A 160 -32.02 -6.92 -7.66
N VAL A 161 -31.29 -6.18 -8.49
CA VAL A 161 -31.62 -6.00 -9.91
C VAL A 161 -31.57 -7.34 -10.65
N PHE A 162 -30.54 -8.15 -10.39
CA PHE A 162 -30.43 -9.49 -10.98
C PHE A 162 -31.62 -10.40 -10.61
N LEU A 163 -32.01 -10.44 -9.33
CA LEU A 163 -33.17 -11.22 -8.88
C LEU A 163 -34.48 -10.78 -9.55
N LEU A 164 -34.66 -9.47 -9.73
CA LEU A 164 -35.84 -8.92 -10.40
C LEU A 164 -35.89 -9.33 -11.88
N VAL A 165 -34.77 -9.32 -12.58
CA VAL A 165 -34.68 -9.80 -13.98
C VAL A 165 -34.99 -11.30 -14.09
N VAL A 166 -34.46 -12.11 -13.17
CA VAL A 166 -34.76 -13.56 -13.11
C VAL A 166 -36.25 -13.79 -12.88
N LEU A 167 -36.86 -13.06 -11.95
CA LEU A 167 -38.28 -13.17 -11.64
C LEU A 167 -39.16 -12.79 -12.84
N ILE A 168 -38.84 -11.69 -13.55
CA ILE A 168 -39.54 -11.30 -14.79
C ILE A 168 -39.38 -12.39 -15.87
N SER A 169 -38.19 -12.98 -16.00
CA SER A 169 -37.94 -14.04 -16.99
C SER A 169 -38.76 -15.30 -16.69
N ILE A 170 -38.89 -15.66 -15.40
CA ILE A 170 -39.73 -16.77 -14.96
C ILE A 170 -41.20 -16.48 -15.25
N LEU A 171 -41.70 -15.28 -14.93
CA LEU A 171 -43.07 -14.87 -15.23
C LEU A 171 -43.38 -14.91 -16.73
N TYR A 172 -42.46 -14.39 -17.56
CA TYR A 172 -42.58 -14.43 -19.02
C TYR A 172 -42.65 -15.88 -19.54
N TRP A 173 -41.82 -16.77 -19.00
CA TRP A 173 -41.86 -18.19 -19.35
C TRP A 173 -43.18 -18.87 -18.97
N PHE A 174 -43.73 -18.55 -17.79
CA PHE A 174 -45.04 -19.03 -17.36
C PHE A 174 -46.17 -18.50 -18.25
N GLU A 175 -46.11 -17.25 -18.66
CA GLU A 175 -47.09 -16.63 -19.57
C GLU A 175 -47.10 -17.34 -20.92
N GLN A 176 -45.93 -17.54 -21.55
CA GLN A 176 -45.82 -18.27 -22.82
C GLN A 176 -46.41 -19.67 -22.72
N ARG A 177 -46.15 -20.38 -21.61
CA ARG A 177 -46.69 -21.73 -21.38
C ARG A 177 -48.22 -21.73 -21.21
N ASN A 178 -48.78 -20.71 -20.57
CA ASN A 178 -50.22 -20.57 -20.40
C ASN A 178 -50.93 -20.21 -21.71
N LEU A 179 -50.35 -19.31 -22.52
CA LEU A 179 -50.87 -18.94 -23.83
C LEU A 179 -50.90 -20.16 -24.77
N ALA A 180 -49.82 -20.95 -24.82
CA ALA A 180 -49.76 -22.17 -25.63
C ALA A 180 -50.85 -23.20 -25.25
N ARG A 181 -51.23 -23.30 -23.97
CA ARG A 181 -52.33 -24.18 -23.54
C ARG A 181 -53.71 -23.70 -23.99
N MET A 182 -53.91 -22.39 -24.18
CA MET A 182 -55.21 -21.85 -24.60
C MET A 182 -55.46 -22.02 -26.10
N GLU A 183 -54.42 -21.97 -26.94
CA GLU A 183 -54.56 -22.24 -28.38
C GLU A 183 -55.02 -23.68 -28.66
N TRP A 184 -54.59 -24.66 -27.86
CA TRP A 184 -54.97 -26.07 -28.00
C TRP A 184 -56.45 -26.38 -27.68
N ARG A 185 -57.19 -25.43 -27.10
CA ARG A 185 -58.61 -25.60 -26.74
C ARG A 185 -59.59 -24.94 -27.72
N LYS A 186 -59.10 -24.30 -28.79
CA LYS A 186 -59.91 -23.79 -29.90
C LYS A 186 -59.94 -24.80 -31.04
#